data_AF-A0A1G0TD99-F1
#
_entry.id   AF-A0A1G0TD99-F1
#
_cell.length_a   1.000
_cell.length_b   1.000
_cell.length_c   1.000
_cell.angle_alpha   90.00
_cell.angle_beta   90.00
_cell.angle_gamma   90.00
#
_symmetry.space_group_name_H-M   'P 1'
#
loop_
_entity.id
_entity.type
_entity.pdbx_description
1 polymer ?
#
loop_
_entity_poly.entity_id
_entity_poly.type
_entity_poly.pdbx_seq_one_letter_code
_entity_poly.pdbx_strand_id
1 'polypeptide(L)'
;MYKIMNIPLPEEKIISLDEFYNSMQSQKYRKHYERLITRSKDRALDCYIEKHHVIPKCLGGLNEDENYAYLTAEEHYTAHLLLCKIFPKNKKITLATKMMTIDSWGVRSNKLYGWVRRKFSENQSGENHHLYNKNHSAETRLKMSITRKDRIVPEETKIKMSKAQMNRPPISEETRAKMSAWQKDKKLSSEHKAKIAESAKGNKHRLGTKQTKETCLKISESLKGNSRALGSKRCKLEGGK
;
A
#
# COMPACT_ATOMS: atom_id res chain seq x y z
N MET A 1 0.23 -0.73 -39.59
CA MET A 1 -0.55 -1.98 -39.45
C MET A 1 0.21 -2.88 -38.48
N TYR A 2 -0.07 -2.81 -37.17
CA TYR A 2 0.66 -3.60 -36.17
C TYR A 2 0.14 -5.03 -36.20
N LYS A 3 1.03 -5.97 -36.55
CA LYS A 3 0.79 -7.41 -36.55
C LYS A 3 0.60 -7.83 -35.08
N ILE A 4 -0.63 -8.04 -34.66
CA ILE A 4 -0.95 -8.62 -33.35
C ILE A 4 -0.36 -10.03 -33.38
N MET A 5 0.81 -10.20 -32.76
CA MET A 5 1.33 -11.52 -32.47
C MET A 5 0.37 -12.15 -31.46
N ASN A 6 -0.44 -13.10 -31.93
CA ASN A 6 -1.22 -14.00 -31.08
C ASN A 6 -0.24 -14.82 -30.26
N ILE A 7 0.14 -14.29 -29.09
CA ILE A 7 0.81 -15.06 -28.05
C ILE A 7 -0.28 -16.02 -27.54
N PRO A 8 -0.13 -17.35 -27.72
CA PRO A 8 -1.10 -18.28 -27.17
C PRO A 8 -1.15 -18.09 -25.66
N LEU A 9 -2.34 -17.84 -25.13
CA LEU A 9 -2.56 -17.83 -23.69
C LEU A 9 -2.09 -19.19 -23.16
N PRO A 10 -1.30 -19.24 -22.06
CA PRO A 10 -0.81 -20.49 -21.54
C PRO A 10 -2.02 -21.37 -21.23
N GLU A 11 -2.09 -22.53 -21.87
CA GLU A 11 -3.16 -23.51 -21.66
C GLU A 11 -3.31 -23.74 -20.15
N GLU A 12 -4.50 -23.46 -19.62
CA GLU A 12 -4.79 -23.70 -18.21
C GLU A 12 -4.63 -25.20 -17.99
N LYS A 13 -3.52 -25.60 -17.34
CA LYS A 13 -3.25 -27.00 -17.02
C LYS A 13 -4.32 -27.46 -16.03
N ILE A 14 -5.35 -28.12 -16.54
CA ILE A 14 -6.37 -28.78 -15.75
C ILE A 14 -5.67 -29.91 -15.00
N ILE A 15 -5.87 -29.97 -13.69
CA ILE A 15 -5.32 -31.03 -12.84
C ILE A 15 -6.44 -31.86 -12.24
N SER A 16 -6.26 -33.18 -12.24
CA SER A 16 -7.16 -34.08 -11.53
C SER A 16 -6.99 -33.98 -10.02
N LEU A 17 -7.99 -34.45 -9.26
CA LEU A 17 -7.94 -34.53 -7.80
C LEU A 17 -6.74 -35.34 -7.30
N ASP A 18 -6.41 -36.44 -7.97
CA ASP A 18 -5.28 -37.29 -7.58
C ASP A 18 -3.93 -36.58 -7.81
N GLU A 19 -3.75 -35.95 -8.98
CA GLU A 19 -2.58 -35.11 -9.26
C GLU A 19 -2.45 -33.96 -8.27
N PHE A 20 -3.57 -33.32 -7.91
CA PHE A 20 -3.59 -32.24 -6.93
C PHE A 20 -3.07 -32.70 -5.57
N TYR A 21 -3.59 -33.80 -5.02
CA TYR A 21 -3.14 -34.32 -3.74
C TYR A 21 -1.69 -34.81 -3.78
N ASN A 22 -1.27 -35.42 -4.89
CA ASN A 22 0.11 -35.85 -5.08
C ASN A 22 1.10 -34.67 -5.22
N SER A 23 0.64 -33.49 -5.66
CA SER A 23 1.47 -32.28 -5.74
C SER A 23 1.76 -31.61 -4.38
N MET A 24 1.06 -32.03 -3.30
CA MET A 24 1.15 -31.37 -2.00
C MET A 24 2.47 -31.69 -1.28
N GLN A 25 3.25 -30.65 -0.98
CA GLN A 25 4.60 -30.79 -0.41
C GLN A 25 4.64 -31.23 1.06
N SER A 26 3.54 -31.07 1.80
CA SER A 26 3.50 -31.36 3.24
C SER A 26 2.42 -32.37 3.60
N GLN A 27 2.86 -33.58 3.96
CA GLN A 27 1.98 -34.68 4.35
C GLN A 27 1.15 -34.38 5.60
N LYS A 28 1.70 -33.64 6.58
CA LYS A 28 0.97 -33.28 7.81
C LYS A 28 -0.24 -32.41 7.53
N TYR A 29 -0.06 -31.32 6.77
CA TYR A 29 -1.14 -30.39 6.46
C TYR A 29 -2.11 -30.95 5.42
N ARG A 30 -1.59 -31.74 4.46
CA ARG A 30 -2.40 -32.50 3.50
C ARG A 30 -3.44 -33.37 4.22
N LYS A 31 -3.04 -34.19 5.18
CA LYS A 31 -3.96 -35.06 5.94
C LYS A 31 -5.08 -34.29 6.63
N HIS A 32 -4.77 -33.14 7.23
CA HIS A 32 -5.78 -32.31 7.87
C HIS A 32 -6.74 -31.66 6.86
N TYR A 33 -6.22 -31.26 5.70
CA TYR A 33 -7.01 -30.70 4.61
C TYR A 33 -7.96 -31.76 4.03
N GLU A 34 -7.43 -32.92 3.66
CA GLU A 34 -8.21 -34.07 3.17
C GLU A 34 -9.31 -34.44 4.16
N ARG A 35 -8.98 -34.59 5.45
CA ARG A 35 -9.97 -34.90 6.48
C ARG A 35 -11.07 -33.84 6.57
N LEU A 36 -10.73 -32.56 6.42
CA LEU A 36 -11.71 -31.47 6.44
C LEU A 36 -12.65 -31.56 5.23
N ILE A 37 -12.10 -31.79 4.03
CA ILE A 37 -12.86 -31.90 2.78
C ILE A 37 -13.74 -33.16 2.78
N THR A 38 -13.21 -34.32 3.14
CA THR A 38 -13.99 -35.57 3.20
C THR A 38 -15.18 -35.41 4.17
N ARG A 39 -14.94 -34.87 5.37
CA ARG A 39 -16.02 -34.62 6.34
C ARG A 39 -17.10 -33.67 5.81
N SER A 40 -16.76 -32.76 4.90
CA SER A 40 -17.72 -31.81 4.34
C SER A 40 -18.70 -32.46 3.35
N LYS A 41 -18.32 -33.57 2.71
CA LYS A 41 -19.15 -34.24 1.69
C LYS A 41 -20.31 -35.02 2.29
N ASP A 42 -20.13 -35.59 3.47
CA ASP A 42 -21.08 -36.54 4.06
C ASP A 42 -22.04 -35.92 5.09
N ARG A 43 -22.02 -34.60 5.29
CA ARG A 43 -22.80 -33.93 6.35
C ARG A 43 -23.73 -32.86 5.78
N ALA A 44 -24.89 -32.70 6.40
CA ALA A 44 -25.75 -31.53 6.22
C ALA A 44 -25.46 -30.49 7.31
N LEU A 45 -25.44 -29.21 6.94
CA LEU A 45 -25.26 -28.08 7.85
C LEU A 45 -26.49 -27.18 7.81
N ASP A 46 -27.01 -26.83 8.97
CA ASP A 46 -28.17 -25.92 9.14
C ASP A 46 -27.72 -24.48 9.47
N CYS A 47 -26.55 -24.07 8.99
CA CYS A 47 -25.97 -22.77 9.30
C CYS A 47 -25.44 -22.09 8.04
N TYR A 48 -24.88 -20.89 8.19
CA TYR A 48 -24.24 -20.18 7.10
C TYR A 48 -23.06 -21.00 6.54
N ILE A 49 -23.14 -21.32 5.24
CA ILE A 49 -22.15 -22.11 4.51
C ILE A 49 -21.49 -21.30 3.40
N GLU A 50 -20.23 -21.63 3.11
CA GLU A 50 -19.44 -21.06 2.03
C GLU A 50 -18.96 -22.17 1.09
N LYS A 51 -19.02 -21.87 -0.21
CA LYS A 51 -18.58 -22.76 -1.29
C LYS A 51 -17.05 -22.65 -1.44
N HIS A 52 -16.32 -23.70 -1.09
CA HIS A 52 -14.86 -23.77 -1.17
C HIS A 52 -14.41 -24.66 -2.33
N HIS A 53 -13.50 -24.18 -3.18
CA HIS A 53 -12.88 -25.02 -4.20
C HIS A 53 -11.87 -26.00 -3.56
N VAL A 54 -12.06 -27.30 -3.77
CA VAL A 54 -11.13 -28.34 -3.31
C VAL A 54 -9.78 -28.19 -4.00
N ILE A 55 -9.80 -28.04 -5.32
CA ILE A 55 -8.65 -27.59 -6.12
C ILE A 55 -8.82 -26.10 -6.36
N PRO A 56 -7.98 -25.23 -5.78
CA PRO A 56 -8.08 -23.79 -6.02
C PRO A 56 -7.90 -23.45 -7.50
N LYS A 57 -8.68 -22.49 -8.02
CA LYS A 57 -8.54 -22.01 -9.42
C LYS A 57 -7.11 -21.60 -9.80
N CYS A 58 -6.36 -21.05 -8.85
CA CYS A 58 -4.96 -20.67 -9.08
C CYS A 58 -4.00 -21.86 -9.32
N LEU A 59 -4.46 -23.09 -9.10
CA LEU A 59 -3.76 -24.34 -9.33
C LEU A 59 -4.38 -25.17 -10.46
N GLY A 60 -5.34 -24.63 -11.23
CA GLY A 60 -5.99 -25.35 -12.34
C GLY A 60 -7.29 -26.06 -11.98
N GLY A 61 -7.89 -25.72 -10.83
CA GLY A 61 -9.21 -26.25 -10.47
C GLY A 61 -10.34 -25.63 -11.27
N LEU A 62 -11.30 -26.46 -11.67
CA LEU A 62 -12.49 -26.09 -12.46
C LEU A 62 -13.63 -25.58 -11.56
N ASN A 63 -14.61 -24.91 -12.18
CA ASN A 63 -15.83 -24.44 -11.53
C ASN A 63 -16.96 -25.49 -11.67
N GLU A 64 -16.67 -26.72 -11.28
CA GLU A 64 -17.58 -27.86 -11.37
C GLU A 64 -18.07 -28.26 -9.97
N ASP A 65 -19.31 -28.72 -9.85
CA ASP A 65 -19.95 -29.01 -8.55
C ASP A 65 -19.18 -30.06 -7.73
N GLU A 66 -18.49 -30.99 -8.40
CA GLU A 66 -17.61 -32.00 -7.80
C GLU A 66 -16.34 -31.42 -7.17
N ASN A 67 -15.89 -30.26 -7.62
CA ASN A 67 -14.71 -29.56 -7.11
C ASN A 67 -15.06 -28.61 -5.94
N TYR A 68 -16.27 -28.69 -5.41
CA TYR A 68 -16.67 -27.86 -4.27
C TYR A 68 -16.89 -28.66 -2.99
N ALA A 69 -16.55 -28.00 -1.89
CA ALA A 69 -16.82 -28.42 -0.53
C ALA A 69 -17.65 -27.32 0.16
N TYR A 70 -18.73 -27.71 0.83
CA TYR A 70 -19.56 -26.80 1.60
C TYR A 70 -19.05 -26.75 3.05
N LEU A 71 -18.47 -25.61 3.42
CA LEU A 71 -17.77 -25.42 4.70
C LEU A 71 -18.40 -24.27 5.49
N THR A 72 -18.29 -24.28 6.82
CA THR A 72 -18.58 -23.07 7.61
C THR A 72 -17.52 -22.00 7.34
N ALA A 73 -17.80 -20.75 7.71
CA ALA A 73 -16.82 -19.66 7.54
C ALA A 73 -15.47 -19.93 8.26
N GLU A 74 -15.49 -20.57 9.43
CA GLU A 74 -14.29 -20.95 10.19
C GLU A 74 -13.51 -22.06 9.48
N GLU A 75 -14.22 -23.05 8.96
CA GLU A 75 -13.62 -24.17 8.24
C GLU A 75 -13.05 -23.73 6.90
N HIS A 76 -13.76 -22.85 6.19
CA HIS A 76 -13.28 -22.26 4.95
C HIS A 76 -11.98 -21.48 5.18
N TYR A 77 -11.92 -20.68 6.26
CA TYR A 77 -10.67 -19.98 6.62
C TYR A 77 -9.55 -20.97 6.98
N THR A 78 -9.88 -22.04 7.72
CA THR A 78 -8.93 -23.09 8.08
C THR A 78 -8.39 -23.82 6.85
N ALA A 79 -9.23 -24.11 5.86
CA ALA A 79 -8.85 -24.71 4.59
C ALA A 79 -7.82 -23.84 3.86
N HIS A 80 -8.06 -22.53 3.77
CA HIS A 80 -7.13 -21.57 3.18
C HIS A 80 -5.80 -21.46 3.94
N LEU A 81 -5.81 -21.54 5.28
CA LEU A 81 -4.59 -21.59 6.08
C LEU A 81 -3.77 -22.86 5.83
N LEU A 82 -4.42 -24.01 5.72
CA LEU A 82 -3.78 -25.29 5.39
C LEU A 82 -3.16 -25.22 3.99
N LEU A 83 -3.89 -24.73 3.00
CA LEU A 83 -3.38 -24.54 1.63
C LEU A 83 -2.17 -23.61 1.60
N CYS A 84 -2.13 -22.54 2.40
CA CYS A 84 -0.94 -21.69 2.53
C CYS A 84 0.28 -22.44 3.08
N LYS A 85 0.08 -23.40 3.97
CA LYS A 85 1.16 -24.23 4.52
C LYS A 85 1.62 -25.30 3.54
N ILE A 86 0.72 -25.83 2.73
CA ILE A 86 1.00 -26.84 1.70
C ILE A 86 1.74 -26.22 0.51
N PHE A 87 1.32 -25.02 0.08
CA PHE A 87 1.86 -24.31 -1.08
C PHE A 87 2.46 -22.95 -0.68
N PRO A 88 3.53 -22.91 0.13
CA PRO A 88 4.07 -21.68 0.72
C PRO A 88 4.62 -20.68 -0.30
N LYS A 89 4.98 -21.15 -1.51
CA LYS A 89 5.49 -20.30 -2.60
C LYS A 89 4.36 -19.72 -3.48
N ASN A 90 3.12 -20.21 -3.34
CA ASN A 90 2.02 -19.75 -4.17
C ASN A 90 1.41 -18.46 -3.58
N LYS A 91 1.69 -17.35 -4.26
CA LYS A 91 1.26 -16.00 -3.86
C LYS A 91 -0.26 -15.83 -3.95
N LYS A 92 -0.91 -16.50 -4.91
CA LYS A 92 -2.37 -16.43 -5.11
C LYS A 92 -3.13 -17.05 -3.92
N ILE A 93 -2.64 -18.16 -3.38
CA ILE A 93 -3.21 -18.80 -2.19
C ILE A 93 -3.03 -17.93 -0.94
N THR A 94 -1.84 -17.34 -0.78
CA THR A 94 -1.56 -16.41 0.32
C THR A 94 -2.46 -15.17 0.25
N LEU A 95 -2.67 -14.64 -0.95
CA LEU A 95 -3.59 -13.52 -1.20
C LEU A 95 -5.04 -13.91 -0.84
N ALA A 96 -5.55 -15.04 -1.34
CA ALA A 96 -6.91 -15.50 -1.05
C ALA A 96 -7.17 -15.62 0.47
N THR A 97 -6.22 -16.20 1.20
CA THR A 97 -6.28 -16.34 2.66
C THR A 97 -6.34 -14.98 3.36
N LYS A 98 -5.58 -13.99 2.90
CA LYS A 98 -5.65 -12.63 3.42
C LYS A 98 -7.01 -11.99 3.11
N MET A 99 -7.55 -12.18 1.91
CA MET A 99 -8.83 -11.57 1.49
C MET A 99 -10.00 -12.01 2.38
N MET A 100 -9.99 -13.23 2.93
CA MET A 100 -11.00 -13.68 3.90
C MET A 100 -11.00 -12.89 5.23
N THR A 101 -9.93 -12.16 5.50
CA THR A 101 -9.80 -11.30 6.69
C THR A 101 -10.15 -9.85 6.41
N ILE A 102 -10.58 -9.51 5.20
CA ILE A 102 -10.90 -8.14 4.78
C ILE A 102 -12.41 -8.00 4.62
N ASP A 103 -12.93 -6.87 5.07
CA ASP A 103 -14.30 -6.41 4.80
C ASP A 103 -14.29 -4.93 4.37
N SER A 104 -15.48 -4.34 4.22
CA SER A 104 -15.66 -2.95 3.81
C SER A 104 -15.04 -1.94 4.78
N TRP A 105 -14.87 -2.30 6.05
CA TRP A 105 -14.33 -1.43 7.10
C TRP A 105 -12.82 -1.60 7.27
N GLY A 106 -12.24 -2.67 6.74
CA GLY A 106 -10.79 -2.85 6.66
C GLY A 106 -10.37 -4.29 6.92
N VAL A 107 -9.20 -4.46 7.56
CA VAL A 107 -8.62 -5.78 7.85
C VAL A 107 -8.95 -6.18 9.29
N ARG A 108 -9.62 -7.33 9.45
CA ARG A 108 -9.86 -7.98 10.73
C ARG A 108 -8.55 -8.54 11.29
N SER A 109 -7.92 -7.78 12.17
CA SER A 109 -6.57 -8.07 12.68
C SER A 109 -6.51 -9.33 13.56
N ASN A 110 -7.60 -9.66 14.28
CA ASN A 110 -7.66 -10.80 15.21
C ASN A 110 -7.60 -12.16 14.50
N LYS A 111 -8.16 -12.27 13.29
CA LYS A 111 -8.15 -13.50 12.49
C LYS A 111 -6.87 -13.66 11.66
N LEU A 112 -6.22 -12.56 11.26
CA LEU A 112 -5.02 -12.63 10.43
C LEU A 112 -3.78 -13.00 11.25
N TYR A 113 -3.40 -14.28 11.21
CA TYR A 113 -2.17 -14.76 11.84
C TYR A 113 -0.92 -14.00 11.38
N GLY A 114 -0.03 -13.68 12.32
CA GLY A 114 1.19 -12.91 12.05
C GLY A 114 2.11 -13.55 11.00
N TRP A 115 2.15 -14.88 10.91
CA TRP A 115 2.95 -15.58 9.90
C TRP A 115 2.37 -15.42 8.48
N VAL A 116 1.03 -15.36 8.33
CA VAL A 116 0.36 -15.09 7.04
C VAL A 116 0.66 -13.66 6.61
N ARG A 117 0.61 -12.70 7.55
CA ARG A 117 0.96 -11.30 7.28
C ARG A 117 2.40 -11.15 6.77
N ARG A 118 3.35 -11.82 7.41
CA ARG A 118 4.76 -11.83 6.96
C ARG A 118 4.90 -12.43 5.57
N LYS A 119 4.30 -13.60 5.33
CA LYS A 119 4.32 -14.25 4.01
C LYS A 119 3.70 -13.38 2.91
N PHE A 120 2.59 -12.71 3.20
CA PHE A 120 2.00 -11.77 2.26
C PHE A 120 2.96 -10.60 1.97
N SER A 121 3.60 -10.04 3.00
CA SER A 121 4.58 -8.97 2.83
C SER A 121 5.76 -9.41 1.96
N GLU A 122 6.30 -10.61 2.18
CA GLU A 122 7.37 -11.21 1.38
C GLU A 122 6.96 -11.41 -0.09
N ASN A 123 5.68 -11.70 -0.35
CA ASN A 123 5.17 -11.87 -1.71
C ASN A 123 4.96 -10.54 -2.45
N GLN A 124 4.70 -9.45 -1.71
CA GLN A 124 4.47 -8.11 -2.27
C GLN A 124 5.75 -7.27 -2.39
N SER A 125 6.90 -7.79 -1.98
CA SER A 125 8.17 -7.07 -1.96
C SER A 125 9.32 -7.95 -2.45
N GLY A 126 10.47 -7.32 -2.70
CA GLY A 126 11.63 -8.01 -3.25
C GLY A 126 11.39 -8.63 -4.63
N GLU A 127 12.23 -9.60 -5.00
CA GLU A 127 12.20 -10.33 -6.28
C GLU A 127 10.85 -10.98 -6.60
N ASN A 128 10.03 -11.20 -5.57
CA ASN A 128 8.71 -11.78 -5.74
C ASN A 128 7.71 -10.83 -6.43
N HIS A 129 7.94 -9.51 -6.37
CA HIS A 129 6.99 -8.55 -6.90
C HIS A 129 7.20 -8.34 -8.41
N HIS A 130 6.12 -8.35 -9.20
CA HIS A 130 6.19 -8.22 -10.66
C HIS A 130 6.82 -6.90 -11.17
N LEU A 131 6.85 -5.86 -10.32
CA LEU A 131 7.49 -4.57 -10.58
C LEU A 131 8.84 -4.43 -9.86
N TYR A 132 9.38 -5.49 -9.28
CA TYR A 132 10.70 -5.44 -8.66
C TYR A 132 11.77 -5.05 -9.68
N ASN A 133 12.63 -4.10 -9.33
CA ASN A 133 13.64 -3.49 -10.20
C ASN A 133 13.11 -2.87 -11.51
N LYS A 134 11.80 -2.72 -11.67
CA LYS A 134 11.20 -2.05 -12.83
C LYS A 134 11.00 -0.57 -12.50
N ASN A 135 11.83 0.27 -13.11
CA ASN A 135 11.70 1.71 -13.03
C ASN A 135 10.91 2.25 -14.23
N HIS A 136 10.15 3.32 -14.03
CA HIS A 136 9.53 4.04 -15.16
C HIS A 136 10.60 4.58 -16.11
N SER A 137 10.35 4.48 -17.43
CA SER A 137 11.20 5.07 -18.46
C SER A 137 11.35 6.59 -18.27
N ALA A 138 12.44 7.17 -18.79
CA ALA A 138 12.68 8.60 -18.71
C ALA A 138 11.52 9.41 -19.33
N GLU A 139 11.00 8.96 -20.47
CA GLU A 139 9.84 9.55 -21.14
C GLU A 139 8.57 9.50 -20.29
N THR A 140 8.28 8.33 -19.68
CA THR A 140 7.12 8.18 -18.79
C THR A 140 7.23 9.11 -17.59
N ARG A 141 8.44 9.21 -17.01
CA ARG A 141 8.72 10.09 -15.87
C ARG A 141 8.55 11.56 -16.24
N LEU A 142 8.97 11.94 -17.45
CA LEU A 142 8.76 13.29 -17.98
C LEU A 142 7.27 13.59 -18.17
N LYS A 143 6.51 12.67 -18.79
CA LYS A 143 5.06 12.82 -18.97
C LYS A 143 4.35 13.00 -17.62
N MET A 144 4.66 12.17 -16.63
CA MET A 144 4.14 12.31 -15.26
C MET A 144 4.51 13.66 -14.62
N SER A 145 5.71 14.18 -14.91
CA SER A 145 6.18 15.48 -14.41
C SER A 145 5.41 16.64 -15.03
N ILE A 146 5.24 16.64 -16.36
CA ILE A 146 4.48 17.67 -17.10
C ILE A 146 3.03 17.71 -16.61
N THR A 147 2.33 16.57 -16.59
CA THR A 147 0.94 16.50 -16.11
C THR A 147 0.78 17.00 -14.67
N ARG A 148 1.81 16.85 -13.81
CA ARG A 148 1.78 17.37 -12.44
C ARG A 148 2.04 18.88 -12.36
N LYS A 149 2.89 19.44 -13.23
CA LYS A 149 3.18 20.87 -13.27
C LYS A 149 1.95 21.68 -13.71
N ASP A 150 1.21 21.16 -14.68
CA ASP A 150 0.04 21.85 -15.24
C ASP A 150 -1.22 21.67 -14.37
N ARG A 151 -1.11 20.95 -13.27
CA ARG A 151 -2.22 20.74 -12.34
C ARG A 151 -2.46 22.00 -11.51
N ILE A 152 -3.34 22.87 -12.00
CA ILE A 152 -3.87 23.99 -11.22
C ILE A 152 -4.89 23.44 -10.23
N VAL A 153 -4.63 23.61 -8.93
CA VAL A 153 -5.62 23.28 -7.89
C VAL A 153 -6.70 24.37 -7.91
N PRO A 154 -7.99 24.01 -8.00
CA PRO A 154 -9.09 24.99 -7.95
C PRO A 154 -9.04 25.83 -6.67
N GLU A 155 -9.44 27.09 -6.74
CA GLU A 155 -9.31 28.02 -5.62
C GLU A 155 -10.14 27.58 -4.40
N GLU A 156 -11.33 27.04 -4.63
CA GLU A 156 -12.15 26.45 -3.57
C GLU A 156 -11.42 25.32 -2.82
N THR A 157 -10.66 24.49 -3.54
CA THR A 157 -9.90 23.39 -2.95
C THR A 157 -8.73 23.92 -2.13
N LYS A 158 -8.05 24.99 -2.58
CA LYS A 158 -7.01 25.65 -1.79
C LYS A 158 -7.57 26.23 -0.49
N ILE A 159 -8.74 26.87 -0.56
CA ILE A 159 -9.42 27.42 0.62
C ILE A 159 -9.79 26.30 1.60
N LYS A 160 -10.34 25.17 1.11
CA LYS A 160 -10.66 24.00 1.96
C LYS A 160 -9.40 23.43 2.63
N MET A 161 -8.31 23.25 1.88
CA MET A 161 -7.03 22.77 2.43
C MET A 161 -6.46 23.73 3.47
N SER A 162 -6.51 25.04 3.20
CA SER A 162 -6.07 26.09 4.13
C SER A 162 -6.87 26.07 5.44
N LYS A 163 -8.21 26.02 5.35
CA LYS A 163 -9.09 25.90 6.53
C LYS A 163 -8.78 24.66 7.35
N ALA A 164 -8.60 23.50 6.70
CA ALA A 164 -8.24 22.25 7.39
C ALA A 164 -6.87 22.33 8.10
N GLN A 165 -5.88 22.99 7.49
CA GLN A 165 -4.57 23.18 8.09
C GLN A 165 -4.60 24.14 9.29
N MET A 166 -5.38 25.21 9.21
CA MET A 166 -5.55 26.17 10.31
C MET A 166 -6.24 25.52 11.52
N ASN A 167 -7.14 24.56 11.28
CA ASN A 167 -7.82 23.79 12.32
C ASN A 167 -6.99 22.61 12.84
N ARG A 168 -5.74 22.43 12.39
CA ARG A 168 -4.89 21.35 12.86
C ARG A 168 -4.41 21.64 14.28
N PRO A 169 -4.74 20.80 15.27
CA PRO A 169 -4.27 21.01 16.64
C PRO A 169 -2.73 20.91 16.71
N PRO A 170 -2.09 21.62 17.65
CA PRO A 170 -0.67 21.47 17.89
C PRO A 170 -0.34 20.01 18.25
N ILE A 171 0.81 19.53 17.80
CA ILE A 171 1.28 18.18 18.09
C ILE A 171 1.45 18.04 19.61
N SER A 172 0.83 17.00 20.18
CA SER A 172 0.93 16.68 21.60
C SER A 172 2.37 16.39 22.02
N GLU A 173 2.70 16.62 23.28
CA GLU A 173 4.05 16.39 23.82
C GLU A 173 4.50 14.94 23.67
N GLU A 174 3.59 13.98 23.92
CA GLU A 174 3.86 12.56 23.74
C GLU A 174 4.23 12.22 22.29
N THR A 175 3.50 12.78 21.32
CA THR A 175 3.78 12.59 19.88
C THR A 175 5.10 13.25 19.50
N ARG A 176 5.41 14.42 20.06
CA ARG A 176 6.68 15.12 19.84
C ARG A 176 7.87 14.30 20.36
N ALA A 177 7.73 13.67 21.53
CA ALA A 177 8.76 12.80 22.10
C ALA A 177 9.02 11.58 21.22
N LYS A 178 7.97 10.91 20.71
CA LYS A 178 8.10 9.76 19.78
C LYS A 178 8.82 10.13 18.49
N MET A 179 8.46 11.28 17.89
CA MET A 179 9.15 11.78 16.69
C MET A 179 10.62 12.13 16.96
N SER A 180 10.92 12.74 18.11
CA SER A 180 12.30 13.07 18.50
C SER A 180 13.15 11.81 18.73
N ALA A 181 12.63 10.82 19.44
CA ALA A 181 13.30 9.54 19.66
C ALA A 181 13.66 8.85 18.34
N TRP A 182 12.69 8.77 17.42
CA TRP A 182 12.91 8.17 16.10
C TRP A 182 13.95 8.91 15.24
N GLN A 183 14.03 10.24 15.35
CA GLN A 183 15.03 11.02 14.60
C GLN A 183 16.45 10.86 15.14
N LYS A 184 16.63 10.62 16.46
CA LYS A 184 17.96 10.47 17.07
C LYS A 184 18.76 9.30 16.46
N ASP A 185 18.07 8.24 16.05
CA ASP A 185 18.71 7.05 15.47
C ASP A 185 19.03 7.19 13.97
N LYS A 186 18.46 8.21 13.31
CA LYS A 186 18.70 8.46 11.88
C LYS A 186 19.89 9.39 11.68
N LYS A 187 21.10 8.84 11.81
CA LYS A 187 22.32 9.54 11.41
C LYS A 187 22.45 9.55 9.88
N LEU A 188 22.68 10.74 9.32
CA LEU A 188 23.02 10.90 7.91
C LEU A 188 24.35 10.20 7.60
N SER A 189 24.41 9.48 6.48
CA SER A 189 25.64 8.88 5.95
C SER A 189 26.71 9.95 5.68
N SER A 190 27.99 9.57 5.76
CA SER A 190 29.13 10.44 5.43
C SER A 190 29.00 11.04 4.04
N GLU A 191 28.62 10.24 3.04
CA GLU A 191 28.41 10.70 1.66
C GLU A 191 27.28 11.74 1.55
N HIS A 192 26.20 11.54 2.31
CA HIS A 192 25.07 12.46 2.31
C HIS A 192 25.45 13.78 3.00
N LYS A 193 26.22 13.72 4.09
CA LYS A 193 26.77 14.91 4.75
C LYS A 193 27.70 15.69 3.83
N ALA A 194 28.53 15.00 3.03
CA ALA A 194 29.40 15.62 2.05
C ALA A 194 28.62 16.37 0.95
N LYS A 195 27.55 15.78 0.41
CA LYS A 195 26.66 16.45 -0.57
C LYS A 195 25.97 17.69 0.01
N ILE A 196 25.50 17.62 1.26
CA ILE A 196 24.94 18.79 1.95
C ILE A 196 26.03 19.87 2.10
N ALA A 197 27.22 19.50 2.55
CA ALA A 197 28.33 20.44 2.74
C ALA A 197 28.75 21.10 1.42
N GLU A 198 28.78 20.34 0.33
CA GLU A 198 29.09 20.82 -1.02
C GLU A 198 28.01 21.76 -1.56
N SER A 199 26.73 21.43 -1.39
CA SER A 199 25.62 22.34 -1.75
C SER A 199 25.60 23.62 -0.91
N ALA A 200 26.16 23.56 0.31
CA ALA A 200 26.31 24.70 1.20
C ALA A 200 27.61 25.49 0.95
N LYS A 201 28.53 25.01 0.11
CA LYS A 201 29.70 25.79 -0.35
C LYS A 201 29.22 26.82 -1.36
N GLY A 202 29.10 28.05 -0.88
CA GLY A 202 28.57 29.20 -1.63
C GLY A 202 28.15 30.29 -0.65
N ASN A 203 27.40 31.28 -1.15
CA ASN A 203 26.95 32.42 -0.37
C ASN A 203 25.86 32.05 0.66
N LYS A 204 26.28 31.36 1.72
CA LYS A 204 25.48 30.79 2.81
C LYS A 204 24.54 31.81 3.49
N HIS A 205 24.86 33.11 3.36
CA HIS A 205 24.12 34.21 3.97
C HIS A 205 23.64 35.26 2.96
N ARG A 206 23.69 34.99 1.64
CA ARG A 206 23.32 35.96 0.59
C ARG A 206 24.08 37.30 0.69
N LEU A 207 25.25 37.32 1.33
CA LEU A 207 26.14 38.48 1.49
C LEU A 207 26.50 39.08 0.13
N GLY A 208 26.17 40.35 -0.10
CA GLY A 208 26.47 41.06 -1.36
C GLY A 208 25.44 40.88 -2.48
N THR A 209 24.41 40.04 -2.31
CA THR A 209 23.28 40.03 -3.29
C THR A 209 22.34 41.20 -3.00
N LYS A 210 22.26 42.16 -3.93
CA LYS A 210 21.27 43.25 -3.87
C LYS A 210 19.96 42.75 -4.47
N GLN A 211 18.83 42.99 -3.80
CA GLN A 211 17.53 42.70 -4.39
C GLN A 211 17.30 43.59 -5.61
N THR A 212 16.53 43.10 -6.59
CA THR A 212 16.17 43.91 -7.76
C THR A 212 15.32 45.10 -7.32
N LYS A 213 15.38 46.20 -8.06
CA LYS A 213 14.59 47.41 -7.77
C LYS A 213 13.10 47.10 -7.67
N GLU A 214 12.60 46.20 -8.52
CA GLU A 214 11.20 45.74 -8.52
C GLU A 214 10.83 45.00 -7.23
N THR A 215 11.68 44.09 -6.73
CA THR A 215 11.40 43.37 -5.49
C THR A 215 11.49 44.28 -4.27
N CYS A 216 12.43 45.24 -4.26
CA CYS A 216 12.50 46.28 -3.23
C CYS A 216 11.22 47.13 -3.19
N LEU A 217 10.67 47.49 -4.36
CA LEU A 217 9.42 48.26 -4.45
C LEU A 217 8.23 47.49 -3.86
N LYS A 218 8.05 46.22 -4.25
CA LYS A 218 7.00 45.34 -3.71
C LYS A 218 7.08 45.19 -2.19
N ILE A 219 8.30 45.03 -1.66
CA ILE A 219 8.52 44.98 -0.21
C ILE A 219 8.14 46.32 0.42
N SER A 220 8.56 47.45 -0.15
CA SER A 220 8.23 48.77 0.38
C SER A 220 6.73 49.05 0.41
N GLU A 221 5.99 48.64 -0.63
CA GLU A 221 4.55 48.81 -0.73
C GLU A 221 3.81 47.95 0.30
N SER A 222 4.25 46.70 0.49
CA SER A 222 3.66 45.82 1.51
C SER A 222 3.91 46.28 2.95
N LEU A 223 4.96 47.10 3.17
CA LEU A 223 5.32 47.64 4.47
C LEU A 223 4.75 49.05 4.73
N LYS A 224 4.23 49.74 3.70
CA LYS A 224 3.54 51.03 3.88
C LYS A 224 2.34 50.83 4.82
N GLY A 225 2.41 51.47 5.99
CA GLY A 225 1.37 51.37 7.04
C GLY A 225 1.72 50.44 8.21
N ASN A 226 2.81 49.67 8.15
CA ASN A 226 3.25 48.80 9.26
C ASN A 226 4.32 49.50 10.14
N SER A 227 4.01 50.71 10.61
CA SER A 227 4.96 51.61 11.29
C SER A 227 5.51 51.11 12.63
N ARG A 228 4.94 50.05 13.20
CA ARG A 228 5.33 49.49 14.51
C ARG A 228 5.64 47.99 14.49
N ALA A 229 5.78 47.38 13.30
CA ALA A 229 5.94 45.93 13.15
C ALA A 229 4.81 45.09 13.82
N LEU A 230 3.64 45.70 14.03
CA LEU A 230 2.47 45.06 14.66
C LEU A 230 1.69 44.16 13.66
N GLY A 231 2.04 44.21 12.38
CA GLY A 231 1.35 43.52 11.28
C GLY A 231 1.96 42.17 10.89
N SER A 232 1.93 41.19 11.78
CA SER A 232 1.82 39.79 11.35
C SER A 232 0.66 39.11 12.08
N LYS A 233 -0.51 39.75 12.08
CA LYS A 233 -1.75 39.05 12.44
C LYS A 233 -1.96 37.95 11.40
N ARG A 234 -1.74 36.68 11.79
CA ARG A 234 -2.34 35.52 11.10
C ARG A 234 -3.79 35.90 10.82
N CYS A 235 -4.19 35.85 9.55
CA CYS A 235 -5.54 36.17 9.12
C CYS A 235 -6.53 35.31 9.92
N LYS A 236 -7.07 35.88 11.02
CA LYS A 236 -8.26 35.36 11.67
C LYS A 236 -9.39 35.97 10.86
N LEU A 237 -10.11 35.15 10.11
CA LEU A 237 -11.42 35.52 9.60
C LEU A 237 -12.23 35.97 10.82
N GLU A 238 -12.47 37.27 10.94
CA GLU A 238 -13.33 37.81 11.97
C GLU A 238 -14.73 37.27 11.69
N GLY A 239 -15.24 36.49 12.66
CA GLY A 239 -16.63 36.07 12.67
C GLY A 239 -17.51 37.29 12.78
N GLY A 240 -18.56 37.30 11.96
CA GLY A 240 -19.60 38.32 12.00
C GLY A 240 -20.21 38.44 13.39
N LYS A 241 -20.55 39.68 13.73
CA LYS A 241 -21.66 40.00 14.63
C LYS A 241 -22.82 40.45 13.77
#